data_AF-S4XJP7-F1
#
_entry.id   AF-S4XJP7-F1
#
_cell.length_a   1.000
_cell.length_b   1.000
_cell.length_c   1.000
_cell.angle_alpha   90.00
_cell.angle_beta   90.00
_cell.angle_gamma   90.00
#
_symmetry.space_group_name_H-M   'P 1'
#
loop_
_entity.id
_entity.type
_entity.pdbx_description
1 polymer ?
#
loop_
_entity_poly.entity_id
_entity_poly.type
_entity_poly.pdbx_seq_one_letter_code
_entity_poly.pdbx_strand_id
1 'polypeptide(L)'
;MNFRAWITALIAPDTLRAASEKIGLSHSTVTRQLSRDTLTPVTVIALCRAYGKSPVDGLVETGYLRREETGDVGVDFALDRASNRELLDAVLRRSDPEAVHLFGRDAGVINPADSAAGEADDGTVLPWTPRSGGIAADGSPDEDAENEGRGGTGSDSLP
;
A
#
# COMPACT_ATOMS: atom_id res chain seq x y z
N MET A 1 3.62 30.70 11.99
CA MET A 1 4.43 29.83 12.87
C MET A 1 5.47 30.69 13.56
N ASN A 2 5.78 30.48 14.85
CA ASN A 2 6.86 31.20 15.53
C ASN A 2 8.12 30.32 15.56
N PHE A 3 9.08 30.60 14.69
CA PHE A 3 10.30 29.77 14.54
C PHE A 3 11.15 29.76 15.80
N ARG A 4 11.13 30.84 16.59
CA ARG A 4 11.89 30.95 17.83
C ARG A 4 11.31 30.07 18.94
N ALA A 5 9.98 30.01 19.06
CA ALA A 5 9.33 29.10 20.00
C ALA A 5 9.56 27.64 19.59
N TRP A 6 9.42 27.34 18.29
CA TRP A 6 9.63 26.00 17.76
C TRP A 6 11.05 25.47 18.00
N ILE A 7 12.08 26.26 17.65
CA ILE A 7 13.47 25.84 17.85
C ILE A 7 13.79 25.65 19.33
N THR A 8 13.26 26.52 20.20
CA THR A 8 13.46 26.42 21.65
C THR A 8 12.85 25.13 22.21
N ALA A 9 11.67 24.75 21.72
CA ALA A 9 11.02 23.49 22.10
C ALA A 9 11.78 22.26 21.58
N LEU A 10 12.34 22.33 20.36
CA LEU A 10 13.09 21.22 19.75
C LEU A 10 14.41 20.95 20.45
N ILE A 11 15.16 22.00 20.81
CA ILE A 11 16.53 21.85 21.33
C ILE A 11 16.57 21.68 22.84
N ALA A 12 15.48 21.92 23.57
CA ALA A 12 15.47 21.86 25.03
C ALA A 12 15.99 20.50 25.54
N PRO A 13 16.91 20.48 26.53
CA PRO A 13 17.39 21.61 27.35
C PRO A 13 18.62 22.36 26.81
N ASP A 14 19.11 22.05 25.60
CA ASP A 14 20.30 22.67 25.03
C ASP A 14 20.10 24.16 24.67
N THR A 15 21.21 24.86 24.51
CA THR A 15 21.22 26.24 24.02
C THR A 15 21.27 26.32 22.50
N LEU A 16 20.81 27.43 21.92
CA LEU A 16 20.91 27.68 20.48
C LEU A 16 22.36 27.58 19.97
N ARG A 17 23.33 27.95 20.81
CA ARG A 17 24.75 27.84 20.50
C ARG A 17 25.19 26.38 20.40
N ALA A 18 24.86 25.56 21.39
CA ALA A 18 25.15 24.12 21.36
C ALA A 18 24.48 23.44 20.16
N ALA A 19 23.23 23.79 19.88
CA ALA A 19 22.50 23.29 18.72
C ALA A 19 23.18 23.69 17.38
N SER A 20 23.63 24.94 17.28
CA SER A 20 24.34 25.45 16.08
C SER A 20 25.66 24.72 15.85
N GLU A 21 26.44 24.52 16.92
CA GLU A 21 27.69 23.75 16.89
C GLU A 21 27.43 22.30 16.48
N LYS A 22 26.37 21.67 17.00
CA LYS A 22 25.97 20.28 16.70
C LYS A 22 25.61 20.06 15.23
N ILE A 23 25.00 21.06 14.59
CA ILE A 23 24.63 20.99 13.16
C ILE A 23 25.72 21.56 12.23
N GLY A 24 26.85 22.00 12.77
CA GLY A 24 27.97 22.56 11.99
C GLY A 24 27.67 23.93 11.35
N LEU A 25 26.70 24.69 11.87
CA LEU A 25 26.38 26.04 11.41
C LEU A 25 26.88 27.08 12.40
N SER A 26 27.26 28.26 11.89
CA SER A 26 27.62 29.36 12.78
C SER A 26 26.40 29.84 13.57
N HIS A 27 26.59 30.12 14.87
CA HIS A 27 25.53 30.65 15.73
C HIS A 27 24.93 31.96 15.18
N SER A 28 25.75 32.81 14.56
CA SER A 28 25.29 34.05 13.92
C SER A 28 24.39 33.80 12.72
N THR A 29 24.63 32.74 11.94
CA THR A 29 23.76 32.33 10.84
C THR A 29 22.37 31.97 11.35
N VAL A 30 22.29 31.08 12.35
CA VAL A 30 21.01 30.62 12.91
C VAL A 30 20.26 31.78 13.57
N THR A 31 20.98 32.63 14.31
CA THR A 31 20.39 33.83 14.94
C THR A 31 19.83 34.79 13.90
N ARG A 32 20.56 35.04 12.80
CA ARG A 32 20.11 35.93 11.72
C ARG A 32 18.88 35.38 10.99
N GLN A 33 18.77 34.07 10.84
CA GLN A 33 17.57 33.42 10.31
C GLN A 33 16.37 33.69 11.24
N LEU A 34 16.54 33.43 12.55
CA LEU A 34 15.49 33.69 13.55
C LEU A 34 15.09 35.17 13.64
N SER A 35 16.03 36.12 13.49
CA SER A 35 15.72 37.55 13.44
C SER A 35 14.88 37.96 12.23
N ARG A 36 14.92 37.17 11.15
CA ARG A 36 14.09 37.35 9.95
C ARG A 36 12.79 36.53 10.01
N ASP A 37 12.49 35.95 11.17
CA ASP A 37 11.36 35.05 11.40
C ASP A 37 11.28 33.94 10.34
N THR A 38 12.43 33.35 10.03
CA THR A 38 12.55 32.25 9.06
C THR A 38 13.59 31.24 9.52
N LEU A 39 13.47 29.98 9.12
CA LEU A 39 14.51 28.97 9.25
C LEU A 39 14.58 28.20 7.95
N THR A 40 15.74 28.16 7.29
CA THR A 40 15.81 27.44 6.02
C THR A 40 15.49 25.95 6.21
N PRO A 41 14.85 25.28 5.22
CA PRO A 41 14.55 23.85 5.32
C PRO A 41 15.78 23.01 5.66
N VAL A 42 16.95 23.40 5.14
CA VAL A 42 18.24 22.76 5.44
C VAL A 42 18.57 22.83 6.94
N THR A 43 18.40 24.00 7.57
CA THR A 43 18.60 24.16 9.02
C THR A 43 17.60 23.30 9.81
N VAL A 44 16.32 23.28 9.39
CA VAL A 44 15.26 22.48 10.03
C VAL A 44 15.61 21.00 10.01
N ILE A 45 15.99 20.47 8.84
CA ILE A 45 16.38 19.06 8.67
C ILE A 45 17.60 18.72 9.53
N ALA A 46 18.62 19.59 9.55
CA ALA A 46 19.84 19.36 10.33
C ALA A 46 19.54 19.33 11.85
N LEU A 47 18.71 20.25 12.35
CA LEU A 47 18.26 20.27 13.74
C LEU A 47 17.45 19.02 14.09
N CYS A 48 16.51 18.63 13.23
CA CYS A 48 15.70 17.43 13.46
C CYS A 48 16.58 16.18 13.59
N ARG A 49 17.54 16.00 12.67
CA ARG A 49 18.51 14.89 12.72
C ARG A 49 19.38 14.92 13.98
N ALA A 50 19.84 16.10 14.39
CA ALA A 50 20.69 16.25 15.56
C ALA A 50 19.96 15.99 16.89
N TYR A 51 18.65 16.22 16.94
CA TYR A 51 17.81 16.06 18.14
C TYR A 51 16.88 14.85 18.09
N GLY A 52 17.01 13.98 17.08
CA GLY A 52 16.23 12.74 16.98
C GLY A 52 14.76 12.94 16.61
N LYS A 53 14.38 14.11 16.09
CA LYS A 53 13.05 14.37 15.55
C LYS A 53 12.99 13.97 14.08
N SER A 54 11.86 13.44 13.62
CA SER A 54 11.63 13.18 12.20
C SER A 54 11.77 14.49 11.40
N PRO A 55 12.66 14.55 10.39
CA PRO A 55 12.77 15.72 9.51
C PRO A 55 11.46 16.01 8.78
N VAL A 56 10.64 14.99 8.50
CA VAL A 56 9.33 15.16 7.88
C VAL A 56 8.39 15.93 8.82
N ASP A 57 8.29 15.52 10.08
CA ASP A 57 7.46 16.20 11.08
C ASP A 57 7.93 17.65 11.28
N GLY A 58 9.25 17.87 11.36
CA GLY A 58 9.81 19.21 11.48
C GLY A 58 9.48 20.11 10.30
N LEU A 59 9.50 19.58 9.07
CA LEU A 59 9.14 20.33 7.87
C LEU A 59 7.63 20.60 7.76
N VAL A 60 6.79 19.69 8.26
CA VAL A 60 5.34 19.93 8.36
C VAL A 60 5.02 21.00 9.39
N GLU A 61 5.61 20.91 10.58
CA GLU A 61 5.40 21.91 11.65
C GLU A 61 5.86 23.31 11.25
N THR A 62 6.95 23.40 10.49
CA THR A 62 7.49 24.66 9.97
C THR A 62 6.76 25.17 8.72
N GLY A 63 5.84 24.38 8.16
CA GLY A 63 5.01 24.75 7.00
C GLY A 63 5.71 24.63 5.65
N TYR A 64 6.86 23.95 5.58
CA TYR A 64 7.56 23.64 4.33
C TYR A 64 6.96 22.45 3.59
N LEU A 65 6.31 21.55 4.33
CA LEU A 65 5.51 20.46 3.79
C LEU A 65 4.09 20.57 4.33
N ARG A 66 3.11 20.21 3.52
CA ARG A 66 1.74 19.95 3.97
C ARG A 66 1.60 18.48 4.36
N ARG A 67 0.69 18.18 5.28
CA ARG A 67 0.47 16.80 5.77
C ARG A 67 0.03 15.86 4.64
N GLU A 68 -0.64 16.38 3.63
CA GLU A 68 -1.06 15.59 2.46
C GLU A 68 0.13 15.25 1.54
N GLU A 69 1.22 16.03 1.60
CA GLU A 69 2.43 15.82 0.79
C GLU A 69 3.37 14.76 1.40
N THR A 70 3.12 14.32 2.63
CA THR A 70 3.94 13.31 3.31
C THR A 70 3.53 11.87 3.02
N GLY A 71 2.61 11.65 2.06
CA GLY A 71 2.01 10.35 1.74
C GLY A 71 2.96 9.28 1.19
N ASP A 72 2.66 8.03 1.59
CA ASP A 72 3.02 6.69 1.08
C ASP A 72 4.46 6.27 0.74
N VAL A 73 5.48 7.10 0.94
CA VAL A 73 6.87 6.60 0.89
C VAL A 73 7.12 5.53 1.97
N GLY A 74 6.30 5.53 3.03
CA GLY A 74 6.40 4.57 4.13
C GLY A 74 5.99 3.14 3.75
N VAL A 75 4.97 2.93 2.90
CA VAL A 75 4.43 1.58 2.66
C VAL A 75 5.38 0.78 1.79
N ASP A 76 5.75 1.28 0.61
CA ASP A 76 6.65 0.57 -0.30
C ASP A 76 8.03 0.35 0.34
N PHE A 77 8.55 1.33 1.07
CA PHE A 77 9.80 1.20 1.81
C PHE A 77 9.69 0.21 2.98
N ALA A 78 8.57 0.20 3.70
CA ALA A 78 8.34 -0.77 4.78
C ALA A 78 8.18 -2.20 4.25
N LEU A 79 7.53 -2.36 3.09
CA LEU A 79 7.41 -3.65 2.41
C LEU A 79 8.78 -4.17 1.92
N ASP A 80 9.63 -3.30 1.36
CA ASP A 80 11.00 -3.64 0.94
C ASP A 80 11.90 -4.05 2.12
N ARG A 81 11.68 -3.45 3.30
CA ARG A 81 12.46 -3.71 4.52
C ARG A 81 11.89 -4.82 5.41
N ALA A 82 10.62 -5.19 5.23
CA ALA A 82 9.97 -6.19 6.06
C ALA A 82 10.60 -7.58 5.86
N SER A 83 10.78 -8.31 6.95
CA SER A 83 11.19 -9.71 6.85
C SER A 83 10.05 -10.57 6.31
N ASN A 84 10.40 -11.72 5.70
CA ASN A 84 9.42 -12.69 5.22
C ASN A 84 8.43 -13.14 6.32
N ARG A 85 8.88 -13.16 7.59
CA ARG A 85 8.01 -13.51 8.73
C ARG A 85 6.99 -12.41 9.02
N GLU A 86 7.40 -11.14 9.00
CA GLU A 86 6.49 -10.01 9.21
C GLU A 86 5.49 -9.88 8.06
N LEU A 87 5.92 -10.13 6.82
CA LEU A 87 5.04 -10.20 5.67
C LEU A 87 4.03 -11.34 5.81
N LEU A 88 4.47 -12.53 6.20
CA LEU A 88 3.59 -13.69 6.41
C LEU A 88 2.60 -13.44 7.56
N ASP A 89 3.05 -12.87 8.69
CA ASP A 89 2.18 -12.52 9.82
C ASP A 89 1.14 -11.45 9.43
N ALA A 90 1.49 -10.51 8.53
CA ALA A 90 0.57 -9.51 8.01
C ALA A 90 -0.45 -10.13 7.04
N VAL A 91 -0.02 -11.05 6.18
CA VAL A 91 -0.90 -11.79 5.26
C VAL A 91 -1.87 -12.67 6.06
N LEU A 92 -1.38 -13.51 6.97
CA LEU A 92 -2.22 -14.40 7.78
C LEU A 92 -3.26 -13.64 8.60
N ARG A 93 -2.88 -12.50 9.18
CA ARG A 93 -3.80 -11.61 9.90
C ARG A 93 -4.91 -11.04 9.01
N ARG A 94 -4.64 -10.83 7.73
CA ARG A 94 -5.62 -10.35 6.73
C ARG A 94 -6.41 -11.49 6.09
N SER A 95 -5.85 -12.69 6.05
CA SER A 95 -6.41 -13.88 5.40
C SER A 95 -7.20 -14.79 6.34
N ASP A 96 -7.25 -14.50 7.64
CA ASP A 96 -8.15 -15.20 8.57
C ASP A 96 -9.62 -14.96 8.15
N PRO A 97 -10.40 -16.01 7.84
CA PRO A 97 -11.80 -15.88 7.41
C PRO A 97 -12.69 -15.09 8.37
N GLU A 98 -12.39 -15.10 9.68
CA GLU A 98 -13.11 -14.30 10.68
C GLU A 98 -12.69 -12.82 10.66
N ALA A 99 -11.47 -12.50 10.21
CA ALA A 99 -10.96 -11.12 10.15
C ALA A 99 -11.60 -10.30 9.02
N VAL A 100 -12.00 -10.95 7.91
CA VAL A 100 -12.75 -10.34 6.80
C VAL A 100 -14.12 -9.81 7.28
N HIS A 101 -14.71 -10.46 8.29
CA HIS A 101 -15.97 -10.02 8.91
C HIS A 101 -15.77 -8.99 10.03
N LEU A 102 -14.63 -9.02 10.74
CA LEU A 102 -14.37 -8.14 11.89
C LEU A 102 -13.81 -6.77 11.49
N PHE A 103 -12.98 -6.72 10.45
CA PHE A 103 -12.45 -5.47 9.88
C PHE A 103 -13.16 -5.27 8.54
N GLY A 104 -14.34 -4.64 8.61
CA GLY A 104 -15.12 -4.27 7.43
C GLY A 104 -14.22 -3.69 6.34
N ARG A 105 -14.57 -3.97 5.08
CA ARG A 105 -13.80 -3.64 3.87
C ARG A 105 -13.47 -2.14 3.80
N ASP A 106 -12.42 -1.72 4.49
CA ASP A 106 -11.99 -0.34 4.50
C ASP A 106 -11.46 0.00 3.10
N ALA A 107 -12.01 1.07 2.53
CA ALA A 107 -11.60 1.55 1.21
C ALA A 107 -10.12 1.94 1.26
N GLY A 108 -9.27 1.20 0.54
CA GLY A 108 -7.82 1.44 0.46
C GLY A 108 -6.94 0.22 0.70
N VAL A 109 -7.51 -0.93 1.11
CA VAL A 109 -6.74 -2.18 1.30
C VAL A 109 -6.98 -3.13 0.13
N ILE A 110 -5.91 -3.61 -0.49
CA ILE A 110 -5.97 -4.70 -1.48
C ILE A 110 -6.28 -5.99 -0.73
N ASN A 111 -7.53 -6.42 -0.81
CA ASN A 111 -8.01 -7.69 -0.28
C ASN A 111 -8.00 -8.75 -1.38
N PRO A 112 -7.77 -10.04 -1.05
CA PRO A 112 -8.01 -11.13 -1.99
C PRO A 112 -9.42 -11.02 -2.55
N ALA A 113 -9.58 -11.20 -3.87
CA ALA A 113 -10.90 -11.23 -4.47
C ALA A 113 -11.73 -12.36 -3.82
N ASP A 114 -13.00 -12.08 -3.53
CA ASP A 114 -13.96 -13.09 -3.09
C ASP A 114 -13.99 -14.21 -4.15
N SER A 115 -13.28 -15.30 -3.89
CA SER A 115 -13.57 -16.57 -4.56
C SER A 115 -14.74 -17.28 -3.88
N ALA A 116 -15.31 -16.68 -2.82
CA ALA A 116 -16.43 -17.20 -2.03
C ALA A 116 -17.81 -16.74 -2.53
N ALA A 117 -17.96 -16.50 -3.83
CA ALA A 117 -19.27 -16.55 -4.49
C ALA A 117 -19.47 -17.85 -5.28
N GLY A 118 -18.64 -18.87 -5.02
CA GLY A 118 -18.96 -20.25 -5.37
C GLY A 118 -19.92 -20.82 -4.32
N GLU A 119 -21.02 -21.41 -4.78
CA GLU A 119 -21.93 -22.23 -3.97
C GLU A 119 -21.16 -23.03 -2.93
N ALA A 120 -21.66 -23.10 -1.69
CA ALA A 120 -21.07 -23.90 -0.63
C ALA A 120 -20.82 -25.32 -1.16
N ASP A 121 -19.57 -25.62 -1.49
CA ASP A 121 -19.14 -26.96 -1.86
C ASP A 121 -19.17 -27.79 -0.57
N ASP A 122 -20.30 -28.45 -0.35
CA ASP A 122 -20.54 -29.30 0.80
C ASP A 122 -19.78 -30.63 0.73
N GLY A 123 -18.86 -30.78 -0.23
CA GLY A 123 -18.08 -31.98 -0.48
C GLY A 123 -18.90 -33.09 -1.13
N THR A 124 -20.14 -32.83 -1.54
CA THR A 124 -20.94 -33.78 -2.30
C THR A 124 -20.41 -33.85 -3.72
N VAL A 125 -19.77 -34.96 -4.07
CA VAL A 125 -19.40 -35.25 -5.47
C VAL A 125 -20.68 -35.46 -6.27
N LEU A 126 -21.13 -34.42 -6.96
CA LEU A 126 -22.26 -34.52 -7.88
C LEU A 126 -21.84 -35.27 -9.14
N PRO A 127 -22.68 -36.17 -9.68
CA PRO A 127 -22.44 -36.74 -10.98
C PRO A 127 -22.35 -35.60 -12.00
N TRP A 128 -21.31 -35.63 -12.83
CA TRP A 128 -21.07 -34.60 -13.84
C TRP A 128 -22.31 -34.43 -14.71
N THR A 129 -22.97 -33.27 -14.59
CA THR A 129 -24.08 -32.86 -15.46
C THR A 129 -23.60 -31.71 -16.33
N PRO A 130 -23.57 -31.85 -17.67
CA PRO A 130 -23.27 -30.73 -18.54
C PRO A 130 -24.37 -29.67 -18.37
N ARG A 131 -23.98 -28.46 -17.97
CA ARG A 131 -24.91 -27.33 -17.83
C ARG A 131 -25.44 -26.98 -19.23
N SER A 132 -26.76 -26.91 -19.38
CA SER A 132 -27.44 -26.61 -20.65
C SER A 132 -27.28 -25.15 -21.13
N GLY A 133 -26.43 -24.36 -20.49
CA GLY A 133 -26.00 -23.06 -20.96
C GLY A 133 -24.61 -23.20 -21.55
N GLY A 134 -24.54 -23.20 -22.89
CA GLY A 134 -23.28 -23.30 -23.63
C GLY A 134 -22.25 -22.33 -23.07
N ILE A 135 -21.15 -22.88 -22.57
CA ILE A 135 -19.92 -22.12 -22.44
C ILE A 135 -19.50 -21.90 -23.89
N ALA A 136 -19.76 -20.70 -24.41
CA ALA A 136 -19.19 -20.24 -25.66
C ALA A 136 -17.67 -20.08 -25.45
N ALA A 137 -16.96 -21.21 -25.50
CA ALA A 137 -15.64 -21.24 -26.14
C ALA A 137 -15.85 -20.78 -27.59
N ASP A 138 -14.88 -20.07 -28.15
CA ASP A 138 -14.98 -19.36 -29.43
C ASP A 138 -15.59 -20.17 -30.58
N GLY A 139 -16.91 -20.14 -30.71
CA GLY A 139 -17.61 -20.66 -31.87
C GLY A 139 -17.50 -19.65 -33.00
N SER A 140 -16.35 -19.61 -33.69
CA SER A 140 -16.28 -18.93 -34.98
C SER A 140 -17.19 -19.66 -35.99
N PRO A 141 -17.92 -18.95 -36.88
CA PRO A 141 -19.03 -19.53 -37.65
C PRO A 141 -18.65 -20.57 -38.73
N ASP A 142 -17.38 -21.00 -38.76
CA ASP A 142 -16.82 -21.81 -39.85
C ASP A 142 -16.83 -23.32 -39.55
N GLU A 143 -17.01 -23.74 -38.29
CA GLU A 143 -16.95 -25.17 -37.92
C GLU A 143 -18.25 -25.96 -38.17
N ASP A 144 -19.41 -25.29 -38.21
CA ASP A 144 -20.70 -25.96 -38.44
C ASP A 144 -20.87 -26.48 -39.88
N ALA A 145 -20.16 -25.88 -40.85
CA ALA A 145 -20.24 -26.27 -42.25
C ALA A 145 -19.54 -27.61 -42.55
N GLU A 146 -18.58 -28.04 -41.72
CA GLU A 146 -17.84 -29.28 -41.95
C GLU A 146 -18.57 -30.53 -41.45
N ASN A 147 -19.52 -30.39 -40.52
CA ASN A 147 -20.24 -31.51 -39.93
C ASN A 147 -21.39 -32.03 -40.82
N GLU A 148 -22.03 -31.15 -41.60
CA GLU A 148 -23.16 -31.53 -42.46
C GLU A 148 -22.75 -32.34 -43.71
N GLY A 149 -21.46 -32.45 -44.02
CA GLY A 149 -20.93 -33.14 -45.20
C GLY A 149 -20.62 -34.64 -45.03
N ARG A 150 -20.70 -35.23 -43.82
CA ARG A 150 -20.18 -36.60 -43.56
C ARG A 150 -21.20 -37.64 -43.09
N GLY A 151 -22.51 -37.34 -43.12
CA GLY A 151 -23.57 -38.29 -42.77
C GLY A 151 -23.93 -39.30 -43.88
N GLY A 152 -22.95 -40.02 -44.43
CA GLY A 152 -23.15 -41.05 -45.46
C GLY A 152 -23.11 -42.47 -44.88
N THR A 153 -24.26 -43.15 -44.90
CA THR A 153 -24.48 -44.61 -45.03
C THR A 153 -23.61 -45.57 -44.21
N GLY A 154 -24.23 -46.26 -43.25
CA GLY A 154 -23.67 -47.45 -42.62
C GLY A 154 -24.77 -48.28 -41.97
N SER A 155 -25.54 -48.98 -42.79
CA SER A 155 -26.33 -50.14 -42.36
C SER A 155 -25.42 -51.18 -41.73
N ASP A 156 -25.70 -51.62 -40.51
CA ASP A 156 -25.28 -52.96 -40.09
C ASP A 156 -26.40 -53.64 -39.30
N SER A 157 -26.80 -54.79 -39.82
CA SER A 157 -27.78 -55.70 -39.25
C SER A 157 -27.09 -56.72 -38.36
N LEU A 158 -27.83 -57.25 -37.38
CA LEU A 158 -27.85 -58.64 -36.86
C LEU A 158 -27.95 -58.67 -35.33
N PRO A 159 -28.48 -59.75 -34.71
CA PRO A 159 -29.09 -60.94 -35.30
C PRO A 159 -30.63 -60.99 -35.22
#